data_AF-U2L4P6-F1
#
_entry.id   AF-U2L4P6-F1
#
_cell.length_a   1.000
_cell.length_b   1.000
_cell.length_c   1.000
_cell.angle_alpha   90.00
_cell.angle_beta   90.00
_cell.angle_gamma   90.00
#
_symmetry.space_group_name_H-M   'P 1'
#
loop_
_entity.id
_entity.type
_entity.pdbx_description
1 polymer ?
#
loop_
_entity_poly.entity_id
_entity_poly.type
_entity_poly.pdbx_seq_one_letter_code
_entity_poly.pdbx_strand_id
1 'polypeptide(L)' 'MLNLNRSWIQKQDDFFVESPIILLAAIIWFLKIYENGKYCTFPHAIEFLNRPYAQIFPILTSYDELANYLSPFMDA' A
#
# COMPACT_ATOMS: atom_id res chain seq x y z
N MET A 1 -13.31 -19.29 -9.84
CA MET A 1 -14.70 -18.85 -9.66
C MET A 1 -14.80 -18.23 -8.28
N LEU A 2 -14.73 -16.89 -8.21
CA LEU A 2 -14.84 -16.14 -6.96
C LEU A 2 -16.31 -16.18 -6.53
N ASN A 3 -16.55 -16.85 -5.41
CA ASN A 3 -17.82 -16.83 -4.70
C ASN A 3 -18.06 -15.40 -4.20
N LEU A 4 -18.80 -14.61 -4.98
CA LEU A 4 -19.21 -13.23 -4.71
C LEU A 4 -20.18 -13.21 -3.52
N ASN A 5 -19.64 -13.37 -2.32
CA ASN A 5 -20.38 -13.14 -1.10
C ASN A 5 -20.65 -11.64 -1.01
N ARG A 6 -21.91 -11.23 -1.23
CA ARG A 6 -22.36 -9.82 -1.32
C ARG A 6 -21.96 -8.95 -0.12
N SER A 7 -21.67 -9.57 1.02
CA SER A 7 -21.18 -8.89 2.23
C SER A 7 -19.81 -8.21 2.05
N TRP A 8 -18.95 -8.69 1.14
CA TRP A 8 -17.62 -8.11 0.89
C TRP A 8 -17.70 -6.87 -0.01
N ILE A 9 -18.63 -6.88 -0.97
CA ILE A 9 -18.87 -5.76 -1.90
C ILE A 9 -19.44 -4.55 -1.14
N GLN A 10 -20.25 -4.79 -0.09
CA GLN A 10 -20.80 -3.72 0.74
C GLN A 10 -19.79 -3.05 1.68
N LYS A 11 -18.63 -3.69 1.92
CA LYS A 11 -17.53 -3.14 2.72
C LYS A 11 -16.44 -2.47 1.88
N GLN A 12 -16.66 -2.31 0.58
CA GLN A 12 -15.69 -1.68 -0.31
C GLN A 12 -15.55 -0.16 -0.02
N ASP A 13 -16.50 0.42 0.70
CA ASP A 13 -16.44 1.79 1.24
C ASP A 13 -15.88 1.83 2.69
N ASP A 14 -15.40 0.68 3.20
CA ASP A 14 -14.80 0.60 4.53
C ASP A 14 -13.31 0.91 4.42
N PHE A 15 -12.92 2.08 4.93
CA PHE A 15 -11.53 2.55 4.99
C PHE A 15 -10.57 1.47 5.49
N PHE A 16 -10.99 0.65 6.47
CA PHE A 16 -10.15 -0.40 7.04
C PHE A 16 -9.92 -1.60 6.11
N VAL A 17 -10.78 -1.81 5.12
CA VAL A 17 -10.65 -2.88 4.12
C VAL A 17 -9.76 -2.44 2.96
N GLU A 18 -9.85 -1.18 2.55
CA GLU A 18 -9.04 -0.66 1.43
C GLU A 18 -7.63 -0.25 1.86
N SER A 19 -7.45 0.23 3.09
CA SER A 19 -6.14 0.69 3.59
C SER A 19 -5.00 -0.31 3.37
N PRO A 20 -5.12 -1.62 3.70
CA PRO A 20 -4.02 -2.56 3.48
C PRO A 20 -3.68 -2.76 2.00
N ILE A 21 -4.68 -2.69 1.12
CA ILE A 21 -4.52 -2.85 -0.33
C ILE A 21 -3.77 -1.65 -0.90
N ILE A 22 -4.19 -0.44 -0.53
CA ILE A 22 -3.58 0.81 -0.98
C ILE A 22 -2.15 0.93 -0.45
N LEU A 23 -1.91 0.59 0.82
CA LEU A 23 -0.57 0.58 1.41
C LEU A 23 0.35 -0.41 0.68
N LEU A 24 -0.11 -1.63 0.40
CA LEU A 24 0.68 -2.61 -0.34
C LEU A 24 0.97 -2.12 -1.76
N ALA A 25 0.01 -1.49 -2.44
CA ALA A 25 0.23 -0.91 -3.77
C ALA A 25 1.29 0.20 -3.73
N ALA A 26 1.24 1.10 -2.74
CA ALA A 26 2.25 2.14 -2.55
C ALA A 26 3.65 1.55 -2.30
N ILE A 27 3.76 0.49 -1.49
CA ILE A 27 5.02 -0.22 -1.23
C ILE A 27 5.57 -0.87 -2.50
N ILE A 28 4.73 -1.55 -3.29
CA ILE A 28 5.17 -2.18 -4.54
C ILE A 28 5.66 -1.11 -5.51
N TRP A 29 4.95 0.02 -5.63
CA TRP A 29 5.38 1.13 -6.50
C TRP A 29 6.69 1.74 -6.04
N PHE A 30 6.85 2.00 -4.74
CA PHE A 30 8.10 2.45 -4.13
C PHE A 30 9.27 1.51 -4.50
N LEU A 31 9.10 0.19 -4.29
CA LEU A 31 10.15 -0.79 -4.60
C LEU A 31 10.46 -0.86 -6.10
N LYS A 32 9.49 -0.58 -6.97
CA LYS A 32 9.68 -0.58 -8.42
C LYS A 32 10.54 0.60 -8.90
N ILE A 33 10.37 1.78 -8.32
CA ILE A 33 11.14 2.98 -8.68
C ILE A 33 12.48 3.05 -7.94
N TYR A 34 12.54 2.53 -6.71
CA TYR A 34 13.75 2.50 -5.90
C TYR A 34 14.81 1.58 -6.50
N GLU A 35 16.03 2.11 -6.68
CA GLU A 35 17.16 1.43 -7.32
C GLU A 35 16.77 0.68 -8.62
N ASN A 36 15.93 1.33 -9.45
CA ASN A 36 15.44 0.78 -10.71
C ASN A 36 14.74 -0.59 -10.57
N GLY A 37 14.10 -0.85 -9.43
CA GLY A 37 13.32 -2.07 -9.21
C GLY A 37 14.14 -3.27 -8.76
N LYS A 38 15.43 -3.10 -8.42
CA LYS A 38 16.31 -4.16 -7.93
C LYS A 38 15.72 -4.94 -6.74
N TYR A 39 14.90 -4.29 -5.92
CA TYR A 39 14.24 -4.87 -4.74
C TYR A 39 12.74 -5.11 -4.93
N CYS A 40 12.20 -5.02 -6.14
CA CYS A 40 10.77 -5.18 -6.39
C CYS A 40 10.36 -6.67 -6.48
N THR A 41 10.43 -7.37 -5.34
CA THR A 41 9.96 -8.76 -5.21
C THR A 41 9.00 -8.91 -4.04
N PHE A 42 8.23 -10.00 -4.04
CA PHE A 42 7.25 -10.25 -2.97
C PHE A 42 7.89 -10.33 -1.56
N PRO A 43 9.03 -11.01 -1.34
CA PRO A 43 9.71 -10.98 -0.04
C PRO A 43 10.08 -9.58 0.46
N HIS A 44 10.58 -8.70 -0.41
CA HIS A 44 10.91 -7.32 -0.03
C HIS A 44 9.66 -6.52 0.36
N ALA A 45 8.55 -6.68 -0.37
CA ALA A 45 7.29 -6.03 -0.04
C ALA A 45 6.75 -6.49 1.32
N ILE A 46 6.84 -7.79 1.63
CA ILE A 46 6.44 -8.35 2.94
C ILE A 46 7.35 -7.86 4.05
N GLU A 47 8.67 -7.83 3.84
CA GLU A 47 9.61 -7.30 4.83
C GLU A 47 9.32 -5.82 5.13
N PHE A 48 9.12 -5.02 4.08
CA PHE A 48 8.84 -3.60 4.20
C PHE A 48 7.50 -3.35 4.90
N LEU A 49 6.44 -4.10 4.53
CA LEU A 49 5.11 -4.00 5.14
C LEU A 49 5.11 -4.34 6.64
N ASN A 50 6.02 -5.21 7.10
CA ASN A 50 6.16 -5.58 8.51
C ASN A 50 6.95 -4.56 9.35
N ARG A 51 7.44 -3.46 8.76
CA ARG A 51 8.11 -2.40 9.52
C ARG A 51 7.08 -1.51 10.24
N PRO A 52 7.47 -0.82 11.33
CA PRO A 52 6.57 0.11 12.00
C PRO A 52 6.11 1.22 11.04
N TYR A 53 4.83 1.60 11.10
CA TYR A 53 4.28 2.69 10.29
C TYR A 53 5.02 4.02 10.45
N ALA A 54 5.52 4.29 11.66
CA ALA A 54 6.37 5.46 11.93
C ALA A 54 7.69 5.49 11.12
N GLN A 55 8.11 4.34 10.56
CA GLN A 55 9.25 4.24 9.65
C GLN A 55 8.80 4.21 8.18
N ILE A 56 7.70 3.51 7.89
CA ILE A 56 7.19 3.35 6.52
C ILE A 56 6.69 4.67 5.94
N PHE A 57 5.80 5.38 6.65
CA PHE A 57 5.13 6.56 6.09
C PHE A 57 6.09 7.68 5.73
N PRO A 58 7.09 8.06 6.57
CA PRO A 58 8.05 9.08 6.17
C PRO A 58 8.84 8.75 4.91
N ILE A 59 9.10 7.46 4.65
CA ILE A 59 9.74 7.02 3.41
C ILE A 59 8.76 7.20 2.26
N LEU A 60 7.55 6.65 2.34
CA LEU A 60 6.59 6.70 1.23
C LEU A 60 6.16 8.15 0.91
N THR A 61 5.95 9.00 1.92
CA THR A 61 5.56 10.41 1.71
C THR A 61 6.70 11.28 1.20
N SER A 62 7.95 10.80 1.24
CA SER A 62 9.09 11.52 0.65
C SER A 62 9.18 11.40 -0.88
N TYR A 63 8.31 10.60 -1.52
CA TYR A 63 8.25 10.43 -2.96
C TYR A 63 6.95 11.01 -3.52
N ASP A 64 7.06 12.07 -4.31
CA ASP A 64 5.90 12.75 -4.92
C ASP A 64 5.03 11.80 -5.78
N GLU A 65 5.66 10.82 -6.44
CA GLU A 65 4.96 9.80 -7.26
C GLU A 65 3.96 8.96 -6.44
N LEU A 66 4.16 8.87 -5.12
CA LEU A 66 3.29 8.11 -4.22
C LEU A 66 2.14 8.93 -3.64
N ALA A 67 2.11 10.26 -3.84
CA ALA A 67 1.13 11.14 -3.23
C ALA A 67 -0.32 10.70 -3.50
N ASN A 68 -0.62 10.24 -4.72
CA ASN A 68 -1.96 9.77 -5.09
C ASN A 68 -2.37 8.47 -4.39
N TYR A 69 -1.41 7.61 -4.04
CA TYR A 69 -1.68 6.40 -3.26
C TYR A 69 -1.87 6.72 -1.78
N LEU A 70 -1.20 7.77 -1.29
CA LEU A 70 -1.16 8.10 0.13
C LEU A 70 -2.27 9.07 0.55
N SER A 71 -2.99 9.69 -0.39
CA SER A 71 -4.07 10.63 -0.08
C SER A 71 -5.09 10.11 0.94
N PRO A 72 -5.52 8.83 0.91
CA PRO A 72 -6.48 8.33 1.90
C PRO A 72 -5.91 8.30 3.33
N PHE A 73 -4.59 8.22 3.49
CA PHE A 73 -3.92 8.19 4.80
C PHE A 73 -3.58 9.57 5.36
N MET A 74 -3.59 10.60 4.51
CA MET A 74 -3.25 11.97 4.90
C MET A 74 -4.47 12.77 5.37
N ASP A 75 -5.66 12.41 4.88
CA ASP A 75 -6.93 13.05 5.22
C ASP A 75 -7.66 12.40 6.42
N ALA A 76 -7.06 11.37 7.04
CA ALA A 76 -7.64 10.57 8.12
C ALA A 76 -7.33 11.08 9.55
#